data_AF-A0A6V8CBE5-F1
#
_entry.id   AF-A0A6V8CBE5-F1
#
_cell.length_a   1.000
_cell.length_b   1.000
_cell.length_c   1.000
_cell.angle_alpha   90.00
_cell.angle_beta   90.00
_cell.angle_gamma   90.00
#
_symmetry.space_group_name_H-M   'P 1'
#
loop_
_entity.id
_entity.type
_entity.pdbx_description
1 polymer ?
#
loop_
_entity_poly.entity_id
_entity_poly.type
_entity_poly.pdbx_seq_one_letter_code
_entity_poly.pdbx_strand_id
1 'polypeptide(L)'
;ADEQEQGALVLESAGFLGAKDLMDVLTDGHLSEDEKQAYDLDNWSAQGIDLTERRAWHVRTWLPSLPAGAIDLDYDFRFLDGVPTYQFDLAFTQWQPEYEDMTILVKGISGQDVDLRLTGFDTENPRDVVLDAVFFQERNLTVPRLTLDMRYDVGVRLESAHAVFIDHTTQTRSEALILDVPRSTDVSATIGDVLRLDVTVPEEFQTDGGSAEALMIQQHRFVDGRWWPATVFMRDLPGELHLTAEPSEVFDIRQETSFQGLFTMDYASNGETMDLFVQAYGRAIDSKGDITMIAEDLPSRFQLKTTDRFGVEIASSGSGVRQLYLRASDVPSSPGLTLSSMEVVGEDLKGATIHMYRVGGVYPVIVLDGITTGRVIATANADLTPADREPRLESVPLLSDMSIDGRGVLLDTQFTGILPTASSVGVNGMASDLSLIGSLTGGAVETRHVLVVEPISSAVASGLAWVV
;
A
#
# COMPACT_ATOMS: atom_id res chain seq x y z
N ALA A 1 -10.99 -5.50 -33.18
CA ALA A 1 -12.39 -5.11 -33.49
C ALA A 1 -12.85 -5.73 -34.81
N ASP A 2 -12.26 -5.35 -35.96
CA ASP A 2 -12.73 -5.81 -37.28
C ASP A 2 -12.56 -7.34 -37.50
N GLU A 3 -11.42 -7.93 -37.10
CA GLU A 3 -11.19 -9.38 -37.24
C GLU A 3 -12.05 -10.24 -36.28
N GLN A 4 -12.35 -9.70 -35.10
CA GLN A 4 -13.14 -10.39 -34.08
C GLN A 4 -14.61 -10.49 -34.49
N GLU A 5 -15.16 -9.38 -34.99
CA GLU A 5 -16.54 -9.33 -35.50
C GLU A 5 -16.70 -10.19 -36.76
N GLN A 6 -15.72 -10.17 -37.66
CA GLN A 6 -15.70 -11.03 -38.84
C GLN A 6 -15.59 -12.51 -38.46
N GLY A 7 -14.73 -12.87 -37.50
CA GLY A 7 -14.62 -14.24 -36.99
C GLY A 7 -15.91 -14.74 -36.35
N ALA A 8 -16.57 -13.90 -35.55
CA ALA A 8 -17.84 -14.23 -34.92
C ALA A 8 -18.94 -14.46 -35.98
N LEU A 9 -19.04 -13.59 -37.00
CA LEU A 9 -19.98 -13.75 -38.10
C LEU A 9 -19.78 -15.06 -38.88
N VAL A 10 -18.52 -15.46 -39.09
CA VAL A 10 -18.21 -16.75 -39.75
C VAL A 10 -18.71 -17.92 -38.90
N LEU A 11 -18.45 -17.90 -37.59
CA LEU A 11 -18.90 -18.95 -36.67
C LEU A 11 -20.43 -19.00 -36.53
N GLU A 12 -21.09 -17.85 -36.43
CA GLU A 12 -22.56 -17.75 -36.43
C GLU A 12 -23.16 -18.31 -37.73
N SER A 13 -22.54 -18.01 -38.88
CA SER A 13 -22.99 -18.54 -40.18
C SER A 13 -22.81 -20.06 -40.29
N ALA A 14 -21.88 -20.64 -39.53
CA ALA A 14 -21.69 -22.08 -39.40
C ALA A 14 -22.66 -22.73 -38.38
N GLY A 15 -23.52 -21.93 -37.74
CA GLY A 15 -24.50 -22.39 -36.76
C GLY A 15 -23.98 -22.51 -35.33
N PHE A 16 -22.81 -21.92 -35.03
CA PHE A 16 -22.24 -21.95 -33.70
C PHE A 16 -22.91 -20.93 -32.76
N LEU A 17 -23.39 -21.40 -31.61
CA LEU A 17 -23.97 -20.57 -30.55
C LEU A 17 -22.89 -20.13 -29.57
N GLY A 18 -22.78 -18.82 -29.31
CA GLY A 18 -21.71 -18.24 -28.49
C GLY A 18 -20.46 -17.83 -29.28
N ALA A 19 -20.60 -17.57 -30.58
CA ALA A 19 -19.49 -17.21 -31.48
C ALA A 19 -18.66 -16.03 -31.01
N LYS A 20 -19.31 -15.00 -30.47
CA LYS A 20 -18.63 -13.81 -29.96
C LYS A 20 -17.76 -14.15 -28.75
N ASP A 21 -18.31 -14.90 -27.81
CA ASP A 21 -17.63 -15.36 -26.60
C ASP A 21 -16.42 -16.26 -26.95
N LEU A 22 -16.55 -17.16 -27.92
CA LEU A 22 -15.42 -17.94 -28.41
C LEU A 22 -14.34 -17.06 -29.06
N MET A 23 -14.74 -16.04 -29.83
CA MET A 23 -13.78 -15.11 -30.42
C MET A 23 -13.10 -14.23 -29.37
N ASP A 24 -13.77 -13.88 -28.27
CA ASP A 24 -13.15 -13.21 -27.13
C ASP A 24 -12.03 -14.10 -26.55
N VAL A 25 -12.32 -15.37 -26.23
CA VAL A 25 -11.34 -16.35 -25.70
C VAL A 25 -10.19 -16.64 -26.67
N LEU A 26 -10.45 -16.65 -27.99
CA LEU A 26 -9.40 -16.86 -28.99
C LEU A 26 -8.51 -15.62 -29.17
N THR A 27 -8.97 -14.43 -28.78
CA THR A 27 -8.24 -13.17 -28.98
C THR A 27 -7.08 -13.05 -27.99
N ASP A 28 -7.28 -13.43 -26.73
CA ASP A 28 -6.21 -13.47 -25.73
C ASP A 28 -5.58 -14.87 -25.60
N GLY A 29 -6.23 -15.91 -26.12
CA GLY A 29 -5.74 -17.28 -26.09
C GLY A 29 -5.72 -17.87 -24.67
N HIS A 30 -6.44 -17.26 -23.73
CA HIS A 30 -6.50 -17.65 -22.35
C HIS A 30 -7.96 -17.82 -21.91
N LEU A 31 -8.20 -18.76 -21.00
CA LEU A 31 -9.50 -18.91 -20.38
C LEU A 31 -9.30 -19.13 -18.89
N SER A 32 -9.45 -18.06 -18.13
CA SER A 32 -9.36 -18.06 -16.67
C SER A 32 -10.52 -18.82 -16.03
N GLU A 33 -10.37 -19.23 -14.76
CA GLU A 33 -11.45 -19.92 -14.03
C GLU A 33 -12.72 -19.07 -13.87
N ASP A 34 -12.58 -17.74 -13.84
CA ASP A 34 -13.71 -16.82 -13.75
C ASP A 34 -14.43 -16.71 -15.10
N GLU A 35 -13.69 -16.66 -16.20
CA GLU A 35 -14.27 -16.68 -17.56
C GLU A 35 -14.97 -18.00 -17.87
N LYS A 36 -14.45 -19.13 -17.37
CA LYS A 36 -15.12 -20.44 -17.48
C LYS A 36 -16.53 -20.42 -16.91
N GLN A 37 -16.77 -19.64 -15.85
CA GLN A 37 -18.11 -19.52 -15.25
C GLN A 37 -19.05 -18.65 -16.08
N ALA A 38 -18.53 -17.76 -16.92
CA ALA A 38 -19.30 -16.90 -17.80
C ALA A 38 -19.76 -17.61 -19.09
N TYR A 39 -19.11 -18.71 -19.48
CA TYR A 39 -19.36 -19.40 -20.75
C TYR A 39 -20.00 -20.79 -20.58
N ASP A 40 -20.85 -21.15 -21.53
CA ASP A 40 -21.46 -22.49 -21.60
C ASP A 40 -20.52 -23.48 -22.31
N LEU A 41 -19.50 -23.93 -21.58
CA LEU A 41 -18.46 -24.83 -22.07
C LEU A 41 -19.01 -26.21 -22.47
N ASP A 42 -20.09 -26.66 -21.81
CA ASP A 42 -20.77 -27.91 -22.15
C ASP A 42 -21.39 -27.82 -23.55
N ASN A 43 -22.02 -26.69 -23.87
CA ASN A 43 -22.55 -26.43 -25.21
C ASN A 43 -21.43 -26.28 -26.26
N TRP A 44 -20.27 -25.72 -25.90
CA TRP A 44 -19.13 -25.64 -26.82
C TRP A 44 -18.58 -27.03 -27.16
N SER A 45 -18.41 -27.88 -26.14
CA SER A 45 -17.96 -29.27 -26.33
C SER A 45 -18.98 -30.06 -27.16
N ALA A 46 -20.28 -29.88 -26.91
CA ALA A 46 -21.35 -30.49 -27.73
C ALA A 46 -21.33 -30.03 -29.20
N GLN A 47 -20.85 -28.82 -29.47
CA GLN A 47 -20.64 -28.26 -30.81
C GLN A 47 -19.26 -28.63 -31.41
N GLY A 48 -18.48 -29.48 -30.72
CA GLY A 48 -17.19 -29.99 -31.20
C GLY A 48 -16.00 -29.11 -30.89
N ILE A 49 -16.13 -28.17 -29.95
CA ILE A 49 -15.05 -27.28 -29.49
C ILE A 49 -14.65 -27.69 -28.09
N ASP A 50 -13.55 -28.43 -28.00
CA ASP A 50 -12.92 -28.76 -26.73
C ASP A 50 -11.72 -27.85 -26.49
N LEU A 51 -11.77 -27.08 -25.42
CA LEU A 51 -10.64 -26.25 -24.99
C LEU A 51 -9.66 -27.11 -24.20
N THR A 52 -8.41 -27.13 -24.64
CA THR A 52 -7.32 -27.79 -23.91
C THR A 52 -6.31 -26.73 -23.52
N GLU A 53 -6.01 -26.63 -22.22
CA GLU A 53 -4.94 -25.75 -21.75
C GLU A 53 -3.61 -26.30 -22.27
N ARG A 54 -2.95 -25.52 -23.14
CA ARG A 54 -1.62 -25.83 -23.65
C ARG A 54 -0.70 -24.69 -23.29
N ARG A 55 0.39 -25.03 -22.61
CA ARG A 55 1.42 -24.06 -22.25
C ARG A 55 2.54 -24.15 -23.27
N ALA A 56 2.75 -23.07 -24.00
CA ALA A 56 3.90 -22.89 -24.87
C ALA A 56 4.74 -21.75 -24.30
N TRP A 57 6.05 -21.96 -24.22
CA TRP A 57 6.99 -20.94 -23.84
C TRP A 57 7.95 -20.70 -25.00
N HIS A 58 8.26 -19.43 -25.25
CA HIS A 58 9.23 -19.01 -26.23
C HIS A 58 10.30 -18.20 -25.53
N VAL A 59 11.50 -18.78 -25.39
CA VAL A 59 12.65 -18.07 -24.82
C VAL A 59 13.50 -17.55 -25.97
N ARG A 60 13.77 -16.25 -25.94
CA ARG A 60 14.75 -15.60 -26.82
C ARG A 60 15.84 -15.00 -25.95
N THR A 61 16.98 -15.67 -25.89
CA THR A 61 18.13 -15.24 -25.09
C THR A 61 19.18 -14.59 -25.99
N TRP A 62 19.65 -13.40 -25.61
CA TRP A 62 20.82 -12.75 -26.19
C TRP A 62 21.81 -12.46 -25.08
N LEU A 63 22.88 -13.25 -25.00
CA LEU A 63 23.95 -13.11 -24.01
C LEU A 63 25.26 -12.82 -24.76
N PRO A 64 25.57 -11.53 -25.04
CA PRO A 64 26.88 -11.17 -25.53
C PRO A 64 27.93 -11.50 -24.45
N SER A 65 29.11 -11.95 -24.87
CA SER A 65 30.17 -12.43 -23.98
C SER A 65 29.70 -13.54 -23.02
N LEU A 66 29.42 -14.71 -23.61
CA LEU A 66 29.15 -15.93 -22.84
C LEU A 66 30.28 -16.15 -21.82
N PRO A 67 29.96 -16.47 -20.55
CA PRO A 67 30.97 -16.72 -19.54
C PRO A 67 31.97 -17.79 -19.99
N ALA A 68 33.22 -17.63 -19.57
CA ALA A 68 34.24 -18.65 -19.84
C ALA A 68 33.96 -19.96 -19.08
N GLY A 69 33.14 -19.89 -18.01
CA GLY A 69 32.75 -21.00 -17.16
C GLY A 69 31.40 -21.62 -17.52
N ALA A 70 30.64 -22.01 -16.49
CA ALA A 70 29.33 -22.62 -16.62
C ALA A 70 28.22 -21.56 -16.67
N ILE A 71 27.15 -21.90 -17.39
CA ILE A 71 25.88 -21.19 -17.40
C ILE A 71 24.82 -22.19 -16.96
N ASP A 72 24.19 -21.90 -15.84
CA ASP A 72 22.99 -22.61 -15.40
C ASP A 72 21.81 -21.63 -15.37
N LEU A 73 20.73 -22.00 -16.04
CA LEU A 73 19.45 -21.31 -15.97
C LEU A 73 18.38 -22.37 -15.81
N ASP A 74 17.74 -22.37 -14.65
CA ASP A 74 16.60 -23.23 -14.36
C ASP A 74 15.33 -22.37 -14.22
N TYR A 75 14.23 -22.93 -14.70
CA TYR A 75 12.91 -22.36 -14.52
C TYR A 75 11.97 -23.51 -14.17
N ASP A 76 11.44 -23.45 -12.95
CA ASP A 76 10.47 -24.41 -12.44
C ASP A 76 9.11 -23.73 -12.29
N PHE A 77 8.07 -24.41 -12.78
CA PHE A 77 6.70 -24.04 -12.55
C PHE A 77 5.99 -25.17 -11.82
N ARG A 78 5.32 -24.83 -10.71
CA ARG A 78 4.55 -25.79 -9.93
C ARG A 78 3.34 -25.12 -9.29
N PHE A 79 2.34 -25.94 -8.98
CA PHE A 79 1.25 -25.55 -8.09
C PHE A 79 1.59 -26.01 -6.67
N LEU A 80 1.68 -25.06 -5.75
CA LEU A 80 1.83 -25.33 -4.32
C LEU A 80 0.53 -24.94 -3.64
N ASP A 81 -0.17 -25.91 -3.04
CA ASP A 81 -1.48 -25.70 -2.40
C ASP A 81 -2.51 -24.96 -3.28
N GLY A 82 -2.46 -25.19 -4.60
CA GLY A 82 -3.33 -24.54 -5.59
C GLY A 82 -2.86 -23.15 -6.04
N VAL A 83 -1.78 -22.62 -5.48
CA VAL A 83 -1.18 -21.33 -5.87
C VAL A 83 -0.11 -21.57 -6.94
N PRO A 84 -0.18 -20.89 -8.10
CA PRO A 84 0.87 -20.96 -9.11
C PRO A 84 2.16 -20.35 -8.57
N THR A 85 3.22 -21.15 -8.54
CA THR A 85 4.55 -20.79 -8.05
C THR A 85 5.57 -20.95 -9.17
N TYR A 86 6.43 -19.95 -9.29
CA TYR A 86 7.47 -19.85 -10.30
C TYR A 86 8.80 -19.69 -9.59
N GLN A 87 9.79 -20.49 -9.98
CA GLN A 87 11.14 -20.40 -9.47
C GLN A 87 12.09 -20.16 -10.64
N PHE A 88 13.01 -19.21 -10.46
CA PHE A 88 14.04 -18.85 -11.41
C PHE A 88 15.38 -18.97 -10.70
N ASP A 89 16.21 -19.89 -11.19
CA ASP A 89 17.56 -20.06 -10.71
C ASP A 89 18.53 -19.69 -11.83
N LEU A 90 19.52 -18.88 -11.50
CA LEU A 90 20.54 -18.42 -12.42
C LEU A 90 21.90 -18.52 -11.75
N ALA A 91 22.83 -19.18 -12.42
CA ALA A 91 24.22 -19.25 -11.99
C ALA A 91 25.16 -19.07 -13.17
N PHE A 92 25.97 -18.01 -13.13
CA PHE A 92 27.04 -17.77 -14.10
C PHE A 92 28.39 -17.80 -13.38
N THR A 93 29.33 -18.57 -13.93
CA THR A 93 30.70 -18.68 -13.37
C THR A 93 31.68 -17.95 -14.26
N GLN A 94 32.50 -17.07 -13.67
CA GLN A 94 33.48 -16.24 -14.38
C GLN A 94 32.86 -15.47 -15.55
N TRP A 95 31.71 -14.85 -15.30
CA TRP A 95 31.00 -14.03 -16.27
C TRP A 95 31.57 -12.62 -16.30
N GLN A 96 31.97 -12.20 -17.49
CA GLN A 96 32.36 -10.83 -17.77
C GLN A 96 31.39 -10.29 -18.83
N PRO A 97 30.38 -9.51 -18.43
CA PRO A 97 29.46 -8.93 -19.39
C PRO A 97 30.14 -7.93 -20.32
N GLU A 98 29.63 -7.82 -21.55
CA GLU A 98 30.06 -6.77 -22.49
C GLU A 98 29.47 -5.40 -22.14
N TYR A 99 28.30 -5.39 -21.47
CA TYR A 99 27.54 -4.19 -21.11
C TYR A 99 27.24 -4.17 -19.62
N GLU A 100 27.14 -2.99 -19.04
CA GLU A 100 26.79 -2.81 -17.62
C GLU A 100 25.30 -3.10 -17.36
N ASP A 101 24.49 -3.24 -18.42
CA ASP A 101 23.05 -3.47 -18.38
C ASP A 101 22.69 -4.91 -18.73
N MET A 102 21.82 -5.51 -17.90
CA MET A 102 21.16 -6.78 -18.18
C MET A 102 19.64 -6.58 -18.13
N THR A 103 18.93 -7.23 -19.06
CA THR A 103 17.47 -7.15 -19.12
C THR A 103 16.88 -8.54 -19.31
N ILE A 104 15.93 -8.90 -18.45
CA ILE A 104 15.13 -10.13 -18.53
C ILE A 104 13.69 -9.72 -18.84
N LEU A 105 13.21 -10.15 -20.01
CA LEU A 105 11.85 -9.88 -20.48
C LEU A 105 11.10 -11.20 -20.64
N VAL A 106 10.06 -11.35 -19.84
CA VAL A 106 9.10 -12.46 -19.94
C VAL A 106 7.75 -11.87 -20.32
N LYS A 107 7.12 -12.38 -21.37
CA LYS A 107 5.83 -11.88 -21.86
C LYS A 107 4.83 -13.01 -22.00
N GLY A 108 3.64 -12.82 -21.44
CA GLY A 108 2.47 -13.69 -21.60
C GLY A 108 2.55 -15.04 -20.89
N ILE A 109 3.49 -15.27 -19.96
CA ILE A 109 3.51 -16.54 -19.20
C ILE A 109 2.33 -16.53 -18.23
N SER A 110 1.34 -17.39 -18.45
CA SER A 110 0.12 -17.46 -17.62
C SER A 110 -0.64 -16.13 -17.50
N GLY A 111 -0.62 -15.32 -18.57
CA GLY A 111 -1.22 -13.98 -18.56
C GLY A 111 -0.40 -12.94 -17.80
N GLN A 112 0.87 -13.23 -17.50
CA GLN A 112 1.76 -12.35 -16.77
C GLN A 112 2.97 -11.92 -17.62
N ASP A 113 3.40 -10.69 -17.40
CA ASP A 113 4.62 -10.12 -17.95
C ASP A 113 5.60 -9.75 -16.84
N VAL A 114 6.88 -10.01 -17.05
CA VAL A 114 7.98 -9.58 -16.18
C VAL A 114 8.98 -8.78 -17.03
N ASP A 115 9.36 -7.59 -16.55
CA ASP A 115 10.46 -6.78 -17.07
C ASP A 115 11.41 -6.50 -15.91
N LEU A 116 12.56 -7.15 -15.90
CA LEU A 116 13.63 -6.90 -14.94
C LEU A 116 14.81 -6.27 -15.66
N ARG A 117 15.28 -5.14 -15.15
CA ARG A 117 16.45 -4.42 -15.64
C ARG A 117 17.41 -4.22 -14.49
N LEU A 118 18.65 -4.59 -14.72
CA LEU A 118 19.74 -4.50 -13.78
C LEU A 118 20.85 -3.69 -14.44
N THR A 119 21.37 -2.68 -13.75
CA THR A 119 22.39 -1.76 -14.27
C THR A 119 23.55 -1.67 -13.29
N GLY A 120 24.77 -1.63 -13.79
CA GLY A 120 25.99 -1.47 -13.00
C GLY A 120 26.82 -2.75 -12.84
N PHE A 121 26.72 -3.70 -13.78
CA PHE A 121 27.63 -4.85 -13.80
C PHE A 121 29.08 -4.45 -14.14
N ASP A 122 30.05 -5.17 -13.58
CA ASP A 122 31.49 -4.99 -13.86
C ASP A 122 31.85 -5.56 -15.24
N THR A 123 32.20 -4.69 -16.19
CA THR A 123 32.60 -5.07 -17.55
C THR A 123 34.09 -5.32 -17.70
N GLU A 124 34.89 -5.02 -16.66
CA GLU A 124 36.35 -5.12 -16.72
C GLU A 124 36.87 -6.46 -16.16
N ASN A 125 36.18 -7.01 -15.15
CA ASN A 125 36.61 -8.21 -14.45
C ASN A 125 35.52 -9.29 -14.43
N PRO A 126 35.89 -10.57 -14.62
CA PRO A 126 34.93 -11.67 -14.48
C PRO A 126 34.48 -11.83 -13.03
N ARG A 127 33.16 -12.03 -12.86
CA ARG A 127 32.49 -12.25 -11.57
C ARG A 127 31.61 -13.49 -11.63
N ASP A 128 31.37 -14.09 -10.47
CA ASP A 128 30.36 -15.12 -10.35
C ASP A 128 29.02 -14.45 -9.99
N VAL A 129 27.94 -14.92 -10.58
CA VAL A 129 26.58 -14.42 -10.36
C VAL A 129 25.68 -15.58 -9.99
N VAL A 130 24.94 -15.44 -8.90
CA VAL A 130 23.95 -16.40 -8.42
C VAL A 130 22.67 -15.66 -8.06
N LEU A 131 21.54 -16.18 -8.51
CA LEU A 131 20.20 -15.70 -8.19
C LEU A 131 19.29 -16.92 -8.00
N ASP A 132 18.57 -16.95 -6.89
CA ASP A 132 17.44 -17.82 -6.63
C ASP A 132 16.26 -16.89 -6.34
N ALA A 133 15.22 -16.97 -7.16
CA ALA A 133 14.02 -16.16 -7.02
C ALA A 133 12.77 -17.02 -7.16
N VAL A 134 11.94 -16.98 -6.14
CA VAL A 134 10.63 -17.62 -6.12
C VAL A 134 9.57 -16.52 -6.09
N PHE A 135 8.61 -16.57 -7.01
CA PHE A 135 7.44 -15.72 -6.95
C PHE A 135 6.16 -16.51 -7.12
N PHE A 136 5.12 -16.03 -6.47
CA PHE A 136 3.79 -16.60 -6.55
C PHE A 136 2.75 -15.52 -6.33
N GLN A 137 1.53 -15.78 -6.80
CA GLN A 137 0.43 -14.83 -6.67
C GLN A 137 -0.82 -15.51 -6.13
N GLU A 138 -1.32 -15.00 -5.00
CA GLU A 138 -2.57 -15.42 -4.40
C GLU A 138 -3.71 -14.64 -5.05
N ARG A 139 -4.39 -15.26 -6.02
CA ARG A 139 -5.47 -14.64 -6.81
C ARG A 139 -6.86 -14.81 -6.20
N ASN A 140 -7.01 -15.65 -5.17
CA ASN A 140 -8.29 -15.95 -4.51
C ASN A 140 -8.75 -14.88 -3.49
N LEU A 141 -7.99 -13.79 -3.36
CA LEU A 141 -8.25 -12.67 -2.47
C LEU A 141 -8.95 -11.54 -3.23
N THR A 142 -9.66 -10.66 -2.50
CA THR A 142 -10.25 -9.44 -3.10
C THR A 142 -9.19 -8.59 -3.79
N VAL A 143 -8.04 -8.42 -3.13
CA VAL A 143 -6.83 -7.86 -3.72
C VAL A 143 -5.81 -8.98 -3.86
N PRO A 144 -5.37 -9.30 -5.08
CA PRO A 144 -4.34 -10.29 -5.27
C PRO A 144 -3.05 -9.89 -4.54
N ARG A 145 -2.37 -10.86 -3.94
CA ARG A 145 -1.04 -10.66 -3.33
C ARG A 145 0.02 -11.27 -4.23
N LEU A 146 1.01 -10.47 -4.60
CA LEU A 146 2.24 -10.92 -5.23
C LEU A 146 3.30 -11.06 -4.15
N THR A 147 3.89 -12.25 -4.04
CA THR A 147 5.03 -12.50 -3.15
C THR A 147 6.26 -12.83 -3.98
N LEU A 148 7.39 -12.25 -3.60
CA LEU A 148 8.72 -12.51 -4.11
C LEU A 148 9.63 -12.86 -2.94
N ASP A 149 10.21 -14.06 -2.98
CA ASP A 149 11.30 -14.49 -2.11
C ASP A 149 12.54 -14.63 -2.98
N MET A 150 13.59 -13.88 -2.68
CA MET A 150 14.78 -13.78 -3.52
C MET A 150 16.05 -13.79 -2.69
N ARG A 151 17.02 -14.59 -3.13
CA ARG A 151 18.40 -14.59 -2.65
C ARG A 151 19.36 -14.42 -3.82
N TYR A 152 20.30 -13.49 -3.71
CA TYR A 152 21.28 -13.28 -4.77
C TYR A 152 22.68 -12.93 -4.27
N ASP A 153 23.67 -13.17 -5.13
CA ASP A 153 25.01 -12.58 -5.12
C ASP A 153 25.39 -12.29 -6.58
N VAL A 154 25.41 -11.02 -6.98
CA VAL A 154 25.73 -10.60 -8.35
C VAL A 154 27.19 -10.19 -8.53
N GLY A 155 28.04 -10.48 -7.53
CA GLY A 155 29.49 -10.29 -7.58
C GLY A 155 29.96 -8.84 -7.36
N VAL A 156 29.10 -7.86 -7.58
CA VAL A 156 29.34 -6.41 -7.40
C VAL A 156 28.09 -5.70 -6.89
N ARG A 157 28.25 -4.48 -6.35
CA ARG A 157 27.13 -3.58 -6.04
C ARG A 157 26.60 -3.02 -7.36
N LEU A 158 25.30 -3.14 -7.61
CA LEU A 158 24.68 -2.62 -8.84
C LEU A 158 24.24 -1.18 -8.62
N GLU A 159 24.23 -0.38 -9.69
CA GLU A 159 23.72 0.99 -9.65
C GLU A 159 22.21 1.01 -9.41
N SER A 160 21.47 0.13 -10.10
CA SER A 160 20.03 0.02 -9.90
C SER A 160 19.45 -1.32 -10.33
N ALA A 161 18.30 -1.65 -9.77
CA ALA A 161 17.43 -2.73 -10.22
C ALA A 161 16.00 -2.21 -10.38
N HIS A 162 15.40 -2.43 -11.55
CA HIS A 162 14.03 -2.04 -11.86
C HIS A 162 13.25 -3.27 -12.31
N ALA A 163 12.18 -3.59 -11.59
CA ALA A 163 11.30 -4.71 -11.90
C ALA A 163 9.87 -4.22 -12.13
N VAL A 164 9.23 -4.69 -13.19
CA VAL A 164 7.82 -4.49 -13.47
C VAL A 164 7.17 -5.84 -13.71
N PHE A 165 6.12 -6.11 -12.94
CA PHE A 165 5.28 -7.28 -13.05
C PHE A 165 3.87 -6.83 -13.43
N ILE A 166 3.31 -7.41 -14.50
CA ILE A 166 1.95 -7.11 -14.95
C ILE A 166 1.19 -8.43 -14.98
N ASP A 167 0.08 -8.50 -14.26
CA ASP A 167 -0.88 -9.59 -14.38
C ASP A 167 -2.11 -9.07 -15.15
N HIS A 168 -2.29 -9.59 -16.36
CA HIS A 168 -3.39 -9.23 -17.24
C HIS A 168 -4.72 -9.87 -16.82
N THR A 169 -4.68 -10.99 -16.08
CA THR A 169 -5.87 -11.66 -15.54
C THR A 169 -6.46 -10.87 -14.37
N THR A 170 -5.63 -10.48 -13.40
CA THR A 170 -6.08 -9.71 -12.23
C THR A 170 -6.06 -8.20 -12.46
N GLN A 171 -5.59 -7.76 -13.62
CA GLN A 171 -5.44 -6.35 -14.00
C GLN A 171 -4.67 -5.55 -12.94
N THR A 172 -3.51 -6.10 -12.56
CA THR A 172 -2.61 -5.52 -11.57
C THR A 172 -1.24 -5.26 -12.20
N ARG A 173 -0.62 -4.14 -11.83
CA ARG A 173 0.75 -3.80 -12.21
C ARG A 173 1.56 -3.48 -10.96
N SER A 174 2.54 -4.32 -10.66
CA SER A 174 3.48 -4.12 -9.55
C SER A 174 4.84 -3.71 -10.10
N GLU A 175 5.49 -2.77 -9.44
CA GLU A 175 6.73 -2.15 -9.88
C GLU A 175 7.63 -1.92 -8.66
N ALA A 176 8.91 -2.23 -8.81
CA ALA A 176 9.92 -1.97 -7.80
C ALA A 176 11.15 -1.34 -8.45
N LEU A 177 11.70 -0.29 -7.84
CA LEU A 177 12.96 0.33 -8.23
C LEU A 177 13.86 0.44 -7.01
N ILE A 178 15.06 -0.10 -7.10
CA ILE A 178 16.08 -0.03 -6.06
C ILE A 178 17.29 0.70 -6.64
N LEU A 179 17.82 1.66 -5.89
CA LEU A 179 19.06 2.35 -6.20
C LEU A 179 20.16 1.88 -5.25
N ASP A 180 21.37 1.78 -5.79
CA ASP A 180 22.56 1.35 -5.05
C ASP A 180 22.35 -0.04 -4.42
N VAL A 181 22.09 -1.02 -5.29
CA VAL A 181 21.67 -2.37 -4.90
C VAL A 181 22.89 -3.11 -4.33
N PRO A 182 22.82 -3.61 -3.09
CA PRO A 182 23.92 -4.37 -2.47
C PRO A 182 24.32 -5.58 -3.30
N ARG A 183 25.57 -6.01 -3.16
CA ARG A 183 26.09 -7.15 -3.94
C ARG A 183 25.31 -8.44 -3.69
N SER A 184 24.95 -8.69 -2.43
CA SER A 184 24.26 -9.90 -2.01
C SER A 184 23.23 -9.57 -0.94
N THR A 185 22.05 -10.18 -1.03
CA THR A 185 20.92 -9.92 -0.13
C THR A 185 19.94 -11.08 -0.15
N ASP A 186 19.29 -11.28 1.00
CA ASP A 186 18.05 -12.05 1.13
C ASP A 186 16.88 -11.05 1.25
N VAL A 187 15.92 -11.15 0.33
CA VAL A 187 14.73 -10.29 0.27
C VAL A 187 13.48 -11.16 0.26
N SER A 188 12.51 -10.83 1.11
CA SER A 188 11.13 -11.32 1.00
C SER A 188 10.20 -10.11 0.91
N ALA A 189 9.32 -10.09 -0.08
CA ALA A 189 8.39 -9.00 -0.28
C ALA A 189 7.02 -9.52 -0.69
N THR A 190 5.97 -9.06 0.00
CA THR A 190 4.57 -9.29 -0.39
C THR A 190 3.89 -7.95 -0.63
N ILE A 191 3.22 -7.81 -1.78
CA ILE A 191 2.51 -6.59 -2.16
C ILE A 191 1.10 -6.97 -2.61
N GLY A 192 0.09 -6.27 -2.10
CA GLY A 192 -1.32 -6.54 -2.34
C GLY A 192 -2.21 -5.56 -1.58
N ASP A 193 -3.20 -6.07 -0.85
CA ASP A 193 -3.85 -5.40 0.28
C ASP A 193 -2.89 -5.18 1.46
N VAL A 194 -1.81 -5.97 1.53
CA VAL A 194 -0.73 -5.83 2.50
C VAL A 194 0.58 -5.42 1.82
N LEU A 195 1.46 -4.78 2.56
CA LEU A 195 2.86 -4.62 2.23
C LEU A 195 3.70 -5.31 3.31
N ARG A 196 4.46 -6.32 2.93
CA ARG A 196 5.46 -6.95 3.79
C ARG A 196 6.81 -6.88 3.08
N LEU A 197 7.83 -6.47 3.80
CA LEU A 197 9.18 -6.35 3.28
C LEU A 197 10.17 -6.75 4.37
N ASP A 198 10.91 -7.80 4.09
CA ASP A 198 12.03 -8.27 4.89
C ASP A 198 13.29 -8.20 4.02
N VAL A 199 14.30 -7.48 4.50
CA VAL A 199 15.59 -7.33 3.82
C VAL A 199 16.70 -7.66 4.80
N THR A 200 17.64 -8.50 4.38
CA THR A 200 18.85 -8.82 5.15
C THR A 200 20.06 -8.81 4.23
N VAL A 201 20.96 -7.87 4.48
CA VAL A 201 22.24 -7.74 3.77
C VAL A 201 23.36 -8.19 4.70
N PRO A 202 24.29 -9.07 4.28
CA PRO A 202 25.48 -9.41 5.07
C PRO A 202 26.32 -8.16 5.41
N GLU A 203 26.86 -8.08 6.63
CA GLU A 203 27.61 -6.89 7.11
C GLU A 203 28.75 -6.47 6.16
N GLU A 204 29.42 -7.41 5.51
CA GLU A 204 30.49 -7.14 4.55
C GLU A 204 30.05 -6.44 3.25
N PHE A 205 28.75 -6.46 2.96
CA PHE A 205 28.14 -5.84 1.77
C PHE A 205 27.27 -4.63 2.12
N GLN A 206 27.19 -4.25 3.39
CA GLN A 206 26.55 -3.03 3.86
C GLN A 206 27.50 -1.82 3.71
N THR A 207 26.91 -0.63 3.54
CA THR A 207 27.63 0.65 3.55
C THR A 207 27.22 1.41 4.80
N ASP A 208 28.12 1.56 5.78
CA ASP A 208 27.86 2.23 7.06
C ASP A 208 26.59 1.72 7.79
N GLY A 209 26.30 0.42 7.68
CA GLY A 209 25.10 -0.22 8.25
C GLY A 209 23.85 -0.15 7.37
N GLY A 210 23.92 0.51 6.21
CA GLY A 210 22.86 0.60 5.20
C GLY A 210 22.93 -0.49 4.12
N SER A 211 21.80 -0.77 3.49
CA SER A 211 21.66 -1.73 2.39
C SER A 211 21.64 -1.06 1.02
N ALA A 212 20.71 -0.14 0.81
CA ALA A 212 20.44 0.55 -0.45
C ALA A 212 20.11 2.04 -0.24
N GLU A 213 20.36 2.85 -1.25
CA GLU A 213 20.10 4.30 -1.19
C GLU A 213 18.59 4.58 -1.18
N ALA A 214 17.84 3.92 -2.07
CA ALA A 214 16.41 4.11 -2.18
C ALA A 214 15.70 2.86 -2.69
N LEU A 215 14.45 2.68 -2.25
CA LEU A 215 13.54 1.65 -2.72
C LEU A 215 12.15 2.26 -2.95
N MET A 216 11.67 2.18 -4.18
CA MET A 216 10.29 2.46 -4.54
C MET A 216 9.58 1.15 -4.80
N ILE A 217 8.40 0.98 -4.21
CA ILE A 217 7.47 -0.11 -4.52
C ILE A 217 6.14 0.54 -4.90
N GLN A 218 5.57 0.12 -6.02
CA GLN A 218 4.29 0.64 -6.48
C GLN A 218 3.41 -0.48 -7.02
N GLN A 219 2.16 -0.50 -6.61
CA GLN A 219 1.13 -1.37 -7.17
C GLN A 219 0.02 -0.52 -7.78
N HIS A 220 -0.49 -0.92 -8.93
CA HIS A 220 -1.72 -0.39 -9.51
C HIS A 220 -2.73 -1.52 -9.64
N ARG A 221 -3.97 -1.22 -9.26
CA ARG A 221 -5.10 -2.12 -9.45
C ARG A 221 -6.15 -1.45 -10.33
N PHE A 222 -6.65 -2.17 -11.33
CA PHE A 222 -7.77 -1.68 -12.13
C PHE A 222 -9.09 -2.05 -11.45
N VAL A 223 -9.85 -1.04 -11.02
CA VAL A 223 -11.17 -1.20 -10.38
C VAL A 223 -12.08 -0.08 -10.85
N ASP A 224 -13.35 -0.39 -11.14
CA ASP A 224 -14.37 0.57 -11.60
C ASP A 224 -13.93 1.38 -12.84
N GLY A 225 -13.23 0.74 -13.77
CA GLY A 225 -12.78 1.37 -15.02
C GLY A 225 -11.61 2.33 -14.85
N ARG A 226 -10.93 2.35 -13.70
CA ARG A 226 -9.80 3.24 -13.39
C ARG A 226 -8.66 2.49 -12.72
N TRP A 227 -7.44 2.97 -12.92
CA TRP A 227 -6.25 2.50 -12.22
C TRP A 227 -6.08 3.24 -10.90
N TRP A 228 -5.96 2.50 -9.80
CA TRP A 228 -5.74 3.02 -8.46
C TRP A 228 -4.35 2.61 -7.98
N PRO A 229 -3.46 3.56 -7.65
CA PRO A 229 -2.10 3.25 -7.21
C PRO A 229 -2.01 3.02 -5.68
N ALA A 230 -0.98 2.32 -5.27
CA ALA A 230 -0.44 2.30 -3.91
C ALA A 230 1.08 2.34 -4.04
N THR A 231 1.73 3.32 -3.44
CA THR A 231 3.15 3.62 -3.60
C THR A 231 3.80 3.71 -2.23
N VAL A 232 4.95 3.07 -2.10
CA VAL A 232 5.87 3.23 -0.99
C VAL A 232 7.22 3.64 -1.52
N PHE A 233 7.83 4.62 -0.87
CA PHE A 233 9.18 5.07 -1.17
C PHE A 233 9.97 5.11 0.14
N MET A 234 11.14 4.51 0.13
CA MET A 234 12.06 4.47 1.25
C MET A 234 13.40 5.06 0.79
N ARG A 235 14.05 5.82 1.66
CA ARG A 235 15.42 6.30 1.47
C ARG A 235 16.28 5.89 2.65
N ASP A 236 17.56 5.68 2.39
CA ASP A 236 18.57 5.34 3.40
C ASP A 236 18.21 4.01 4.08
N LEU A 237 18.03 2.95 3.27
CA LEU A 237 17.54 1.66 3.76
C LEU A 237 18.57 1.02 4.70
N PRO A 238 18.14 0.47 5.85
CA PRO A 238 19.01 -0.21 6.78
C PRO A 238 19.46 -1.58 6.25
N GLY A 239 20.57 -2.11 6.76
CA GLY A 239 21.11 -3.43 6.41
C GLY A 239 20.17 -4.59 6.77
N GLU A 240 19.38 -4.41 7.84
CA GLU A 240 18.29 -5.28 8.24
C GLU A 240 17.00 -4.47 8.37
N LEU A 241 15.95 -4.92 7.68
CA LEU A 241 14.65 -4.27 7.63
C LEU A 241 13.55 -5.32 7.77
N HIS A 242 12.60 -5.04 8.67
CA HIS A 242 11.32 -5.72 8.74
C HIS A 242 10.22 -4.65 8.71
N LEU A 243 9.37 -4.69 7.69
CA LEU A 243 8.26 -3.77 7.53
C LEU A 243 7.02 -4.59 7.21
N THR A 244 5.99 -4.44 8.04
CA THR A 244 4.65 -4.94 7.76
C THR A 244 3.68 -3.78 7.80
N ALA A 245 2.86 -3.64 6.78
CA ALA A 245 1.83 -2.63 6.71
C ALA A 245 0.56 -3.24 6.12
N GLU A 246 -0.50 -3.31 6.92
CA GLU A 246 -1.71 -4.07 6.60
C GLU A 246 -2.96 -3.42 7.23
N PRO A 247 -4.14 -3.55 6.60
CA PRO A 247 -5.40 -3.14 7.20
C PRO A 247 -5.67 -3.89 8.50
N SER A 248 -6.19 -3.19 9.51
CA SER A 248 -6.56 -3.80 10.79
C SER A 248 -7.76 -4.74 10.63
N GLU A 249 -7.58 -6.01 10.97
CA GLU A 249 -8.65 -7.01 10.99
C GLU A 249 -9.51 -6.96 12.28
N VAL A 250 -9.24 -6.01 13.18
CA VAL A 250 -9.98 -5.88 14.44
C VAL A 250 -11.29 -5.13 14.16
N PHE A 251 -12.41 -5.84 14.30
CA PHE A 251 -13.75 -5.29 14.12
C PHE A 251 -14.64 -5.57 15.34
N ASP A 252 -15.37 -4.56 15.83
CA ASP A 252 -16.47 -4.73 16.79
C ASP A 252 -17.62 -3.78 16.40
N ILE A 253 -18.75 -4.38 16.02
CA ILE A 253 -19.97 -3.65 15.62
C ILE A 253 -20.58 -2.79 16.75
N ARG A 254 -20.15 -2.97 18.00
CA ARG A 254 -20.62 -2.21 19.17
C ARG A 254 -19.75 -1.00 19.49
N GLN A 255 -18.67 -0.81 18.74
CA GLN A 255 -17.65 0.20 19.00
C GLN A 255 -17.54 1.19 17.84
N GLU A 256 -16.65 2.16 17.99
CA GLU A 256 -16.40 3.18 16.98
C GLU A 256 -15.91 2.54 15.66
N THR A 257 -16.63 2.77 14.56
CA THR A 257 -16.41 2.12 13.25
C THR A 257 -15.41 2.85 12.37
N SER A 258 -15.14 4.13 12.62
CA SER A 258 -14.36 4.95 11.70
C SER A 258 -12.87 4.62 11.67
N PHE A 259 -12.37 4.02 12.75
CA PHE A 259 -10.98 3.57 12.84
C PHE A 259 -10.82 2.05 12.65
N GLN A 260 -11.93 1.34 12.43
CA GLN A 260 -11.92 -0.09 12.09
C GLN A 260 -11.52 -0.29 10.63
N GLY A 261 -10.57 -1.19 10.35
CA GLY A 261 -10.03 -1.40 9.00
C GLY A 261 -9.02 -0.35 8.55
N LEU A 262 -8.56 0.51 9.48
CA LEU A 262 -7.44 1.42 9.19
C LEU A 262 -6.14 0.64 8.99
N PHE A 263 -5.26 1.23 8.20
CA PHE A 263 -3.92 0.73 7.97
C PHE A 263 -3.07 0.80 9.23
N THR A 264 -2.40 -0.29 9.51
CA THR A 264 -1.43 -0.46 10.59
C THR A 264 -0.05 -0.64 10.00
N MET A 265 0.97 -0.38 10.81
CA MET A 265 2.36 -0.55 10.43
C MET A 265 3.16 -1.08 11.62
N ASP A 266 4.01 -2.07 11.39
CA ASP A 266 5.05 -2.52 12.30
C ASP A 266 6.39 -2.48 11.55
N TYR A 267 7.29 -1.64 12.03
CA TYR A 267 8.61 -1.42 11.48
C TYR A 267 9.67 -1.80 12.51
N ALA A 268 10.70 -2.50 12.04
CA ALA A 268 11.90 -2.80 12.78
C ALA A 268 13.13 -2.75 11.88
N SER A 269 14.24 -2.27 12.42
CA SER A 269 15.51 -2.28 11.68
C SER A 269 16.73 -2.22 12.60
N ASN A 270 17.90 -2.40 12.00
CA ASN A 270 19.19 -2.15 12.65
C ASN A 270 19.72 -0.70 12.44
N GLY A 271 18.92 0.18 11.84
CA GLY A 271 19.26 1.59 11.56
C GLY A 271 18.30 2.60 12.17
N GLU A 272 18.62 3.89 12.07
CA GLU A 272 17.82 4.99 12.65
C GLU A 272 17.65 6.20 11.71
N THR A 273 17.95 6.03 10.43
CA THR A 273 18.01 7.15 9.45
C THR A 273 17.07 6.95 8.27
N MET A 274 16.23 5.91 8.29
CA MET A 274 15.40 5.58 7.14
C MET A 274 14.24 6.57 7.02
N ASP A 275 14.07 7.16 5.85
CA ASP A 275 12.88 7.94 5.52
C ASP A 275 11.85 7.04 4.84
N LEU A 276 10.57 7.27 5.10
CA LEU A 276 9.46 6.48 4.58
C LEU A 276 8.32 7.37 4.09
N PHE A 277 7.92 7.18 2.84
CA PHE A 277 6.72 7.74 2.26
C PHE A 277 5.78 6.60 1.86
N VAL A 278 4.52 6.68 2.25
CA VAL A 278 3.47 5.73 1.87
C VAL A 278 2.27 6.51 1.36
N GLN A 279 1.73 6.12 0.21
CA GLN A 279 0.47 6.61 -0.30
C GLN A 279 -0.33 5.44 -0.86
N ALA A 280 -1.50 5.16 -0.32
CA ALA A 280 -2.36 4.09 -0.80
C ALA A 280 -3.79 4.58 -0.93
N TYR A 281 -4.38 4.36 -2.10
CA TYR A 281 -5.82 4.60 -2.29
C TYR A 281 -6.59 3.41 -1.73
N GLY A 282 -7.70 3.65 -1.01
CA GLY A 282 -8.47 2.59 -0.38
C GLY A 282 -8.89 1.50 -1.36
N ARG A 283 -9.28 1.89 -2.59
CA ARG A 283 -9.62 0.96 -3.68
C ARG A 283 -8.46 0.09 -4.17
N ALA A 284 -7.21 0.56 -4.06
CA ALA A 284 -6.02 -0.17 -4.47
C ALA A 284 -5.69 -1.31 -3.50
N ILE A 285 -5.97 -1.11 -2.20
CA ILE A 285 -5.60 -2.02 -1.11
C ILE A 285 -6.81 -2.60 -0.35
N ASP A 286 -8.02 -2.41 -0.87
CA ASP A 286 -9.30 -2.78 -0.24
C ASP A 286 -9.46 -2.26 1.20
N SER A 287 -9.04 -1.01 1.40
CA SER A 287 -9.22 -0.27 2.65
C SER A 287 -10.39 0.71 2.54
N LYS A 288 -10.96 1.07 3.70
CA LYS A 288 -12.10 1.99 3.81
C LYS A 288 -11.82 3.39 3.25
N GLY A 289 -10.57 3.83 3.22
CA GLY A 289 -10.22 5.16 2.72
C GLY A 289 -8.77 5.23 2.27
N ASP A 290 -8.41 6.41 1.78
CA ASP A 290 -7.08 6.70 1.27
C ASP A 290 -6.15 7.11 2.42
N ILE A 291 -4.88 6.75 2.30
CA ILE A 291 -3.87 6.96 3.32
C ILE A 291 -2.64 7.58 2.71
N THR A 292 -2.05 8.54 3.41
CA THR A 292 -0.75 9.11 3.12
C THR A 292 0.05 9.20 4.41
N MET A 293 1.28 8.74 4.39
CA MET A 293 2.22 8.84 5.49
C MET A 293 3.57 9.33 5.00
N ILE A 294 4.20 10.19 5.78
CA ILE A 294 5.59 10.61 5.61
C ILE A 294 6.24 10.47 6.99
N ALA A 295 7.36 9.75 7.08
CA ALA A 295 8.16 9.64 8.28
C ALA A 295 9.62 9.92 7.93
N GLU A 296 10.27 10.78 8.70
CA GLU A 296 11.69 11.09 8.56
C GLU A 296 12.48 10.58 9.77
N ASP A 297 13.65 10.02 9.51
CA ASP A 297 14.53 9.37 10.49
C ASP A 297 13.75 8.38 11.38
N LEU A 298 13.20 7.33 10.77
CA LEU A 298 12.54 6.26 11.52
C LEU A 298 13.53 5.59 12.48
N PRO A 299 13.21 5.50 13.78
CA PRO A 299 14.04 4.80 14.75
C PRO A 299 13.89 3.30 14.58
N SER A 300 14.81 2.52 15.13
CA SER A 300 14.87 1.04 15.05
C SER A 300 13.56 0.26 15.29
N ARG A 301 12.56 0.88 15.94
CA ARG A 301 11.18 0.36 16.03
C ARG A 301 10.17 1.49 15.86
N PHE A 302 9.19 1.29 15.00
CA PHE A 302 8.04 2.17 14.84
C PHE A 302 6.77 1.35 14.65
N GLN A 303 5.69 1.73 15.30
CA GLN A 303 4.40 1.05 15.24
C GLN A 303 3.26 2.05 15.11
N LEU A 304 2.37 1.77 14.18
CA LEU A 304 1.06 2.39 14.02
C LEU A 304 0.03 1.27 14.15
N LYS A 305 -0.79 1.26 15.20
CA LYS A 305 -1.74 0.17 15.44
C LYS A 305 -3.11 0.67 15.90
N THR A 306 -4.13 -0.13 15.67
CA THR A 306 -5.45 0.10 16.23
C THR A 306 -5.47 -0.31 17.70
N THR A 307 -5.93 0.56 18.58
CA THR A 307 -6.13 0.28 20.02
C THR A 307 -7.41 -0.53 20.25
N ASP A 308 -7.54 -1.16 21.43
CA ASP A 308 -8.74 -1.89 21.86
C ASP A 308 -10.02 -1.03 21.91
N ARG A 309 -9.86 0.29 21.97
CA ARG A 309 -10.97 1.26 21.93
C ARG A 309 -11.21 1.83 20.55
N PHE A 310 -10.68 1.16 19.52
CA PHE A 310 -10.80 1.58 18.12
C PHE A 310 -10.33 3.01 17.92
N GLY A 311 -9.20 3.36 18.55
CA GLY A 311 -8.37 4.53 18.22
C GLY A 311 -7.07 4.11 17.54
N VAL A 312 -6.23 5.06 17.16
CA VAL A 312 -4.92 4.86 16.54
C VAL A 312 -3.82 5.14 17.56
N GLU A 313 -2.91 4.20 17.78
CA GLU A 313 -1.72 4.37 18.61
C GLU A 313 -0.47 4.43 17.73
N ILE A 314 0.34 5.45 17.97
CA ILE A 314 1.68 5.63 17.42
C ILE A 314 2.64 5.33 18.55
N ALA A 315 3.63 4.48 18.30
CA ALA A 315 4.68 4.15 19.25
C ALA A 315 6.02 4.00 18.54
N SER A 316 7.08 4.56 19.10
CA SER A 316 8.42 4.50 18.51
C SER A 316 9.51 4.37 19.58
N SER A 317 10.65 3.79 19.20
CA SER A 317 11.81 3.63 20.09
C SER A 317 12.68 4.90 20.14
N GLY A 318 13.72 4.87 20.98
CA GLY A 318 14.75 5.91 21.02
C GLY A 318 14.20 7.31 21.38
N SER A 319 14.62 8.29 20.57
CA SER A 319 14.20 9.70 20.62
C SER A 319 12.82 9.96 20.02
N GLY A 320 12.23 8.97 19.35
CA GLY A 320 11.01 9.13 18.56
C GLY A 320 11.30 9.42 17.09
N VAL A 321 10.24 9.50 16.28
CA VAL A 321 10.32 9.84 14.85
C VAL A 321 10.51 11.34 14.72
N ARG A 322 11.52 11.78 13.95
CA ARG A 322 11.86 13.21 13.83
C ARG A 322 10.71 14.02 13.25
N GLN A 323 10.14 13.57 12.14
CA GLN A 323 8.92 14.15 11.55
C GLN A 323 7.98 13.04 11.13
N LEU A 324 6.69 13.16 11.48
CA LEU A 324 5.64 12.25 11.07
C LEU A 324 4.47 13.05 10.51
N TYR A 325 4.07 12.78 9.28
CA TYR A 325 2.80 13.22 8.70
C TYR A 325 1.94 12.00 8.45
N LEU A 326 0.70 12.02 8.93
CA LEU A 326 -0.30 11.01 8.65
C LEU A 326 -1.55 11.71 8.14
N ARG A 327 -2.13 11.17 7.07
CA ARG A 327 -3.41 11.61 6.55
C ARG A 327 -4.26 10.40 6.18
N ALA A 328 -5.49 10.38 6.66
CA ALA A 328 -6.55 9.52 6.18
C ALA A 328 -7.61 10.38 5.48
N SER A 329 -8.15 9.95 4.35
CA SER A 329 -9.21 10.67 3.63
C SER A 329 -10.21 9.74 2.96
N ASP A 330 -11.37 10.26 2.59
CA ASP A 330 -12.47 9.50 1.98
C ASP A 330 -12.88 8.28 2.84
N VAL A 331 -12.95 8.46 4.17
CA VAL A 331 -13.29 7.38 5.09
C VAL A 331 -14.79 7.42 5.41
N PRO A 332 -15.60 6.46 4.93
CA PRO A 332 -17.00 6.35 5.31
C PRO A 332 -17.09 5.89 6.77
N SER A 333 -17.54 6.79 7.64
CA SER A 333 -17.54 6.58 9.08
C SER A 333 -18.84 5.92 9.54
N SER A 334 -19.97 6.40 9.04
CA SER A 334 -21.33 5.91 9.31
C SER A 334 -22.27 6.33 8.16
N PRO A 335 -23.47 5.76 8.02
CA PRO A 335 -24.42 6.20 7.00
C PRO A 335 -24.62 7.73 7.04
N GLY A 336 -24.48 8.40 5.89
CA GLY A 336 -24.61 9.86 5.77
C GLY A 336 -23.43 10.70 6.30
N LEU A 337 -22.37 10.09 6.84
CA LEU A 337 -21.19 10.78 7.37
C LEU A 337 -19.89 10.21 6.79
N THR A 338 -19.17 11.05 6.05
CA THR A 338 -17.86 10.74 5.49
C THR A 338 -16.82 11.64 6.14
N LEU A 339 -15.74 11.05 6.66
CA LEU A 339 -14.57 11.80 7.08
C LEU A 339 -13.75 12.13 5.83
N SER A 340 -13.84 13.37 5.38
CA SER A 340 -13.18 13.87 4.17
C SER A 340 -11.67 13.86 4.34
N SER A 341 -11.18 14.30 5.52
CA SER A 341 -9.78 14.14 5.89
C SER A 341 -9.56 14.14 7.39
N MET A 342 -8.55 13.42 7.85
CA MET A 342 -7.93 13.56 9.16
C MET A 342 -6.43 13.61 8.95
N GLU A 343 -5.79 14.65 9.45
CA GLU A 343 -4.35 14.86 9.30
C GLU A 343 -3.71 15.02 10.66
N VAL A 344 -2.55 14.40 10.84
CA VAL A 344 -1.75 14.42 12.07
C VAL A 344 -0.32 14.72 11.69
N VAL A 345 0.28 15.71 12.34
CA VAL A 345 1.68 16.08 12.19
C VAL A 345 2.37 15.93 13.54
N GLY A 346 3.42 15.13 13.60
CA GLY A 346 4.25 14.88 14.77
C GLY A 346 5.69 15.37 14.54
N GLU A 347 6.32 15.91 15.56
CA GLU A 347 7.75 16.23 15.61
C GLU A 347 8.36 15.62 16.87
N ASP A 348 9.49 14.91 16.74
CA ASP A 348 10.15 14.14 17.80
C ASP A 348 9.17 13.22 18.57
N LEU A 349 8.28 12.55 17.82
CA LEU A 349 7.14 11.85 18.36
C LEU A 349 7.51 10.44 18.82
N LYS A 350 7.50 10.24 20.14
CA LYS A 350 7.75 8.91 20.75
C LYS A 350 6.49 8.06 20.91
N GLY A 351 5.37 8.71 21.15
CA GLY A 351 4.09 8.03 21.24
C GLY A 351 2.93 9.01 21.31
N ALA A 352 1.80 8.61 20.74
CA ALA A 352 0.53 9.32 20.82
C ALA A 352 -0.61 8.33 20.57
N THR A 353 -1.76 8.57 21.18
CA THR A 353 -2.98 7.81 20.93
C THR A 353 -4.12 8.74 20.52
N ILE A 354 -4.83 8.37 19.47
CA ILE A 354 -5.94 9.14 18.90
C ILE A 354 -7.20 8.31 19.04
N HIS A 355 -8.16 8.79 19.81
CA HIS A 355 -9.48 8.20 19.96
C HIS A 355 -10.51 9.04 19.22
N MET A 356 -11.63 8.43 18.84
CA MET A 356 -12.80 9.16 18.42
C MET A 356 -14.02 8.65 19.18
N TYR A 357 -14.86 9.58 19.57
CA TYR A 357 -16.12 9.33 20.26
C TYR A 357 -17.24 10.00 19.49
N ARG A 358 -18.44 9.43 19.54
CA ARG A 358 -19.64 10.08 19.01
C ARG A 358 -20.50 10.64 20.12
N VAL A 359 -20.77 11.95 20.08
CA VAL A 359 -21.74 12.59 20.96
C VAL A 359 -23.11 12.56 20.29
N GLY A 360 -24.11 12.04 21.01
CA GLY A 360 -25.49 11.94 20.50
C GLY A 360 -25.68 10.95 19.34
N GLY A 361 -24.69 10.10 19.06
CA GLY A 361 -24.70 9.13 17.95
C GLY A 361 -24.23 9.69 16.60
N VAL A 362 -24.11 11.02 16.48
CA VAL A 362 -23.92 11.69 15.18
C VAL A 362 -22.62 12.50 15.12
N TYR A 363 -22.22 13.15 16.22
CA TYR A 363 -21.13 14.14 16.19
C TYR A 363 -19.78 13.53 16.58
N PRO A 364 -18.77 13.52 15.70
CA PRO A 364 -17.45 13.00 16.03
C PRO A 364 -16.65 13.97 16.92
N VAL A 365 -16.07 13.43 17.99
CA VAL A 365 -15.16 14.09 18.93
C VAL A 365 -13.86 13.30 18.93
N ILE A 366 -12.79 13.89 18.40
CA ILE A 366 -11.47 13.26 18.32
C ILE A 366 -10.69 13.66 19.57
N VAL A 367 -10.08 12.70 20.26
CA VAL A 367 -9.33 12.91 21.49
C VAL A 367 -7.92 12.41 21.30
N LEU A 368 -6.92 13.26 21.52
CA LEU A 368 -5.52 12.88 21.50
C LEU A 368 -5.02 12.72 22.93
N ASP A 369 -4.60 11.52 23.29
CA ASP A 369 -4.14 11.10 24.62
C ASP A 369 -2.74 10.46 24.53
N GLY A 370 -2.08 10.24 25.66
CA GLY A 370 -0.87 9.41 25.74
C GLY A 370 0.32 9.96 24.96
N ILE A 371 0.43 11.29 24.83
CA ILE A 371 1.57 11.93 24.16
C ILE A 371 2.78 11.86 25.10
N THR A 372 3.78 11.06 24.74
CA THR A 372 4.94 10.79 25.62
C THR A 372 6.05 11.84 25.46
N THR A 373 6.36 12.20 24.21
CA THR A 373 7.40 13.18 23.83
C THR A 373 7.03 13.78 22.48
N GLY A 374 7.47 15.02 22.22
CA GLY A 374 7.34 15.69 20.93
C GLY A 374 6.20 16.70 20.88
N ARG A 375 5.89 17.15 19.66
CA ARG A 375 4.78 18.04 19.35
C ARG A 375 3.81 17.32 18.42
N VAL A 376 2.51 17.48 18.63
CA VAL A 376 1.48 16.96 17.72
C VAL A 376 0.51 18.06 17.31
N ILE A 377 0.13 18.07 16.04
CA ILE A 377 -0.92 18.89 15.46
C ILE A 377 -1.89 17.95 14.77
N ALA A 378 -3.18 18.11 15.01
CA ALA A 378 -4.20 17.28 14.37
C ALA A 378 -5.34 18.13 13.81
N THR A 379 -5.79 17.78 12.61
CA THR A 379 -6.93 18.42 11.96
C THR A 379 -7.87 17.36 11.42
N ALA A 380 -9.15 17.67 11.38
CA ALA A 380 -10.15 16.78 10.82
C ALA A 380 -11.24 17.57 10.10
N ASN A 381 -11.67 17.04 8.97
CA ASN A 381 -12.77 17.53 8.17
C ASN A 381 -13.75 16.39 7.90
N ALA A 382 -15.03 16.63 8.14
CA ALA A 382 -16.10 15.67 7.89
C ALA A 382 -17.25 16.31 7.13
N ASP A 383 -17.75 15.58 6.14
CA ASP A 383 -18.92 15.95 5.36
C ASP A 383 -20.12 15.13 5.85
N LEU A 384 -21.20 15.85 6.20
CA LEU A 384 -22.49 15.25 6.46
C LEU A 384 -23.38 15.41 5.22
N THR A 385 -23.74 14.30 4.61
CA THR A 385 -24.75 14.27 3.54
C THR A 385 -26.06 13.74 4.13
N PRO A 386 -27.13 14.55 4.23
CA PRO A 386 -28.42 14.13 4.78
C PRO A 386 -29.19 13.10 3.94
N ALA A 387 -28.60 12.62 2.85
CA ALA A 387 -29.20 11.63 1.98
C ALA A 387 -28.86 10.22 2.51
N ASP A 388 -29.66 9.79 3.49
CA ASP A 388 -30.09 8.41 3.77
C ASP A 388 -30.13 8.10 5.28
N ARG A 389 -31.28 8.48 5.87
CA ARG A 389 -31.92 7.82 7.02
C ARG A 389 -31.17 7.85 8.36
N GLU A 390 -31.33 8.95 9.08
CA GLU A 390 -31.35 8.88 10.55
C GLU A 390 -32.66 9.48 11.09
N PRO A 391 -33.62 8.65 11.58
CA PRO A 391 -34.98 9.09 11.97
C PRO A 391 -35.02 10.18 13.05
N ARG A 392 -33.90 10.42 13.74
CA ARG A 392 -33.77 11.44 14.77
C ARG A 392 -33.54 12.84 14.19
N LEU A 393 -32.98 12.94 12.98
CA LEU A 393 -32.71 14.19 12.27
C LEU A 393 -33.79 14.54 11.24
N GLU A 394 -34.66 13.59 10.86
CA GLU A 394 -35.85 13.80 10.02
C GLU A 394 -36.80 14.90 10.52
N SER A 395 -36.76 15.22 11.82
CA SER A 395 -37.62 16.23 12.44
C SER A 395 -37.11 17.67 12.33
N VAL A 396 -35.94 17.89 11.71
CA VAL A 396 -35.36 19.23 11.51
C VAL A 396 -35.47 19.62 10.02
N PRO A 397 -36.57 20.25 9.58
CA PRO A 397 -36.87 20.52 8.16
C PRO A 397 -35.89 21.47 7.44
N LEU A 398 -34.91 22.04 8.16
CA LEU A 398 -33.87 22.89 7.58
C LEU A 398 -32.64 22.10 7.09
N LEU A 399 -32.48 20.83 7.49
CA LEU A 399 -31.25 20.06 7.26
C LEU A 399 -31.41 18.92 6.23
N SER A 400 -32.59 18.74 5.62
CA SER A 400 -32.85 17.59 4.72
C SER A 400 -32.12 17.68 3.38
N ASP A 401 -31.78 18.90 2.92
CA ASP A 401 -31.26 19.15 1.56
C ASP A 401 -29.87 19.83 1.59
N MET A 402 -29.25 19.97 2.77
CA MET A 402 -27.99 20.71 2.95
C MET A 402 -26.82 19.76 3.19
N SER A 403 -25.82 19.77 2.31
CA SER A 403 -24.49 19.24 2.65
C SER A 403 -23.81 20.17 3.65
N ILE A 404 -23.29 19.62 4.75
CA ILE A 404 -22.67 20.40 5.83
C ILE A 404 -21.20 19.97 5.96
N ASP A 405 -20.29 20.89 5.64
CA ASP A 405 -18.84 20.79 5.87
C ASP A 405 -18.56 21.18 7.33
N GLY A 406 -17.99 20.26 8.12
CA GLY A 406 -17.56 20.50 9.49
C GLY A 406 -16.05 20.38 9.63
N ARG A 407 -15.39 21.44 10.10
CA ARG A 407 -13.93 21.47 10.27
C ARG A 407 -13.52 21.63 11.74
N GLY A 408 -12.64 20.74 12.20
CA GLY A 408 -11.96 20.82 13.48
C GLY A 408 -10.45 20.99 13.30
N VAL A 409 -9.85 21.94 14.03
CA VAL A 409 -8.38 22.16 14.04
C VAL A 409 -7.90 22.17 15.48
N LEU A 410 -6.94 21.31 15.82
CA LEU A 410 -6.15 21.41 17.05
C LEU A 410 -4.77 21.96 16.71
N LEU A 411 -4.45 23.13 17.27
CA LEU A 411 -3.13 23.73 17.17
C LEU A 411 -2.39 23.51 18.49
N ASP A 412 -1.21 22.91 18.38
CA ASP A 412 -0.11 22.93 19.35
C ASP A 412 -0.38 22.20 20.69
N THR A 413 -0.16 20.88 20.69
CA THR A 413 -0.03 20.12 21.94
C THR A 413 1.46 20.01 22.30
N GLN A 414 1.90 20.81 23.27
CA GLN A 414 3.28 20.80 23.78
C GLN A 414 3.33 20.23 25.19
N PHE A 415 4.36 19.43 25.47
CA PHE A 415 4.68 18.95 26.81
C PHE A 415 4.94 20.13 27.76
N THR A 416 4.04 20.36 28.73
CA THR A 416 4.17 21.42 29.75
C THR A 416 3.78 20.95 31.16
N GLY A 417 4.47 19.93 31.70
CA GLY A 417 4.52 19.66 33.15
C GLY A 417 3.44 18.74 33.75
N ILE A 418 3.45 18.59 35.09
CA ILE A 418 2.74 17.56 35.90
C ILE A 418 1.20 17.70 35.92
N LEU A 419 0.65 18.78 35.37
CA LEU A 419 -0.79 19.03 35.32
C LEU A 419 -1.22 19.04 33.86
N PRO A 420 -2.34 18.40 33.47
CA PRO A 420 -2.87 18.49 32.11
C PRO A 420 -3.28 19.95 31.84
N THR A 421 -2.39 20.73 31.22
CA THR A 421 -2.56 22.17 30.98
C THR A 421 -2.59 22.49 29.49
N ALA A 422 -3.57 21.95 28.75
CA ALA A 422 -4.10 22.59 27.54
C ALA A 422 -5.30 21.78 27.00
N SER A 423 -6.51 22.31 27.14
CA SER A 423 -7.65 21.89 26.31
C SER A 423 -7.86 22.98 25.26
N SER A 424 -7.50 22.73 24.01
CA SER A 424 -7.86 23.61 22.89
C SER A 424 -9.17 23.09 22.28
N VAL A 425 -10.21 23.93 22.28
CA VAL A 425 -11.47 23.67 21.57
C VAL A 425 -11.44 24.54 20.31
N GLY A 426 -11.20 23.93 19.15
CA GLY A 426 -11.24 24.62 17.86
C GLY A 426 -12.61 24.50 17.22
N VAL A 427 -13.29 25.62 17.01
CA VAL A 427 -14.54 25.70 16.23
C VAL A 427 -14.28 26.63 15.04
N ASN A 428 -14.49 26.15 13.80
CA ASN A 428 -14.41 26.95 12.58
C ASN A 428 -13.10 27.76 12.40
N GLY A 429 -11.95 27.14 12.65
CA GLY A 429 -10.65 27.81 12.45
C GLY A 429 -10.34 28.94 13.44
N MET A 430 -11.16 29.17 14.46
CA MET A 430 -10.76 29.95 15.64
C MET A 430 -10.24 28.98 16.72
N ALA A 431 -8.92 28.94 16.87
CA ALA A 431 -8.28 28.31 18.02
C ALA A 431 -8.11 29.36 19.12
N SER A 432 -8.69 29.14 20.31
CA SER A 432 -8.33 29.92 21.49
C SER A 432 -7.09 29.29 22.14
N ASP A 433 -5.96 30.00 22.07
CA ASP A 433 -4.82 29.75 22.93
C ASP A 433 -5.21 30.04 24.38
N LEU A 434 -5.21 29.02 25.23
CA LEU A 434 -5.37 29.14 26.68
C LEU A 434 -4.12 28.57 27.35
N SER A 435 -2.94 29.09 26.97
CA SER A 435 -1.73 28.96 27.76
C SER A 435 -1.78 29.88 28.98
N LEU A 436 -2.17 29.34 30.15
CA LEU A 436 -2.02 30.05 31.42
C LEU A 436 -1.25 29.20 32.44
N ILE A 437 0.07 29.42 32.42
CA ILE A 437 1.06 29.29 33.52
C ILE A 437 1.33 27.88 34.09
N GLY A 438 2.62 27.48 34.08
CA GLY A 438 3.20 26.73 35.19
C GLY A 438 4.36 25.77 34.86
N SER A 439 5.59 26.28 34.74
CA SER A 439 6.81 25.48 34.74
C SER A 439 7.03 24.76 36.08
N LEU A 440 7.34 23.46 36.08
CA LEU A 440 8.42 22.81 36.84
C LEU A 440 8.32 21.28 36.89
N THR A 441 9.50 20.66 36.82
CA THR A 441 9.88 19.27 37.12
C THR A 441 9.82 18.23 35.98
N GLY A 442 10.98 17.62 35.72
CA GLY A 442 11.23 16.66 34.65
C GLY A 442 10.89 15.22 35.06
N GLY A 443 9.68 14.80 34.70
CA GLY A 443 9.25 13.40 34.61
C GLY A 443 8.32 13.23 33.41
N ALA A 444 8.22 12.03 32.85
CA ALA A 444 7.27 11.72 31.78
C ALA A 444 5.83 11.86 32.30
N VAL A 445 5.01 12.69 31.64
CA VAL A 445 3.62 12.97 32.02
C VAL A 445 2.76 12.90 30.76
N GLU A 446 1.65 12.18 30.81
CA GLU A 446 0.70 12.03 29.71
C GLU A 446 -0.22 13.26 29.60
N THR A 447 -0.38 13.81 28.39
CA THR A 447 -1.34 14.90 28.11
C THR A 447 -2.56 14.39 27.33
N ARG A 448 -3.69 15.11 27.49
CA ARG A 448 -5.00 14.78 26.89
C ARG A 448 -5.62 16.03 26.26
N HIS A 449 -6.03 15.92 24.99
CA HIS A 449 -6.58 17.00 24.16
C HIS A 449 -7.86 16.55 23.45
N VAL A 450 -8.82 17.46 23.24
CA VAL A 450 -10.16 17.15 22.68
C VAL A 450 -10.48 18.07 21.52
N LEU A 451 -10.61 17.50 20.31
CA LEU A 451 -11.13 18.14 19.11
C LEU A 451 -12.60 17.82 18.93
N VAL A 452 -13.41 18.84 18.66
CA VAL A 452 -14.82 18.67 18.31
C VAL A 452 -15.02 19.20 16.90
N VAL A 453 -15.47 18.33 15.99
CA VAL A 453 -15.91 18.76 14.66
C VAL A 453 -17.38 19.17 14.79
N GLU A 454 -17.67 20.47 14.71
CA GLU A 454 -19.00 21.03 14.97
C GLU A 454 -19.71 21.39 13.64
N PRO A 455 -20.82 20.71 13.27
CA PRO A 455 -21.53 20.98 12.03
C PRO A 455 -22.65 22.03 12.18
N ILE A 456 -23.13 22.37 13.39
CA ILE A 456 -24.33 23.20 13.58
C ILE A 456 -24.00 24.69 13.37
N SER A 457 -22.95 25.20 13.99
CA SER A 457 -22.39 26.53 13.71
C SER A 457 -21.92 26.66 12.27
N SER A 458 -21.40 25.58 11.68
CA SER A 458 -21.02 25.49 10.27
C SER A 458 -22.25 25.53 9.35
N ALA A 459 -23.36 24.88 9.71
CA ALA A 459 -24.63 24.98 9.00
C ALA A 459 -25.25 26.38 9.10
N VAL A 460 -25.12 27.06 10.26
CA VAL A 460 -25.54 28.46 10.44
C VAL A 460 -24.65 29.39 9.60
N ALA A 461 -23.33 29.19 9.58
CA ALA A 461 -22.40 29.98 8.79
C ALA A 461 -22.57 29.76 7.28
N SER A 462 -22.71 28.52 6.83
CA SER A 462 -22.99 28.13 5.44
C SER A 462 -24.37 28.62 5.00
N GLY A 463 -25.39 28.53 5.86
CA GLY A 463 -26.72 29.09 5.61
C GLY A 463 -26.72 30.62 5.54
N LEU A 464 -25.95 31.31 6.38
CA LEU A 464 -25.77 32.77 6.31
C LEU A 464 -24.99 33.19 5.06
N ALA A 465 -23.99 32.42 4.64
CA ALA A 465 -23.21 32.66 3.42
C ALA A 465 -24.01 32.42 2.12
N TRP A 466 -25.09 31.63 2.17
CA TRP A 466 -26.00 31.41 1.05
C TRP A 466 -27.03 32.54 0.86
N VAL A 467 -27.24 33.36 1.89
CA VAL A 467 -28.23 34.45 1.95
C VAL A 467 -27.59 35.84 1.71
N VAL A 468 -26.26 35.90 1.56
CA VAL A 468 -25.49 37.08 1.11
C VAL A 468 -25.06 36.87 -0.34
#